data_AF-A0A2N9AIJ8-F1
#
_entry.id   AF-A0A2N9AIJ8-F1
#
_cell.length_a   1.000
_cell.length_b   1.000
_cell.length_c   1.000
_cell.angle_alpha   90.00
_cell.angle_beta   90.00
_cell.angle_gamma   90.00
#
_symmetry.space_group_name_H-M   'P 1'
#
loop_
_entity.id
_entity.type
_entity.pdbx_description
1 polymer ?
#
loop_
_entity_poly.entity_id
_entity_poly.type
_entity_poly.pdbx_seq_one_letter_code
_entity_poly.pdbx_strand_id
1 'polypeptide(L)'
;MSALADLSDAGLADVIDTVRDEIVRRNDLLRGDVSPAARSLVQCRRYALLGLTQAEERLRAGAATALPATDLPAIDEPRVPRRPALGGDPTRPRNGNGLPPGRPHP
;
A
#
# COMPACT_ATOMS: atom_id res chain seq x y z
N MET A 1 11.26 10.88 15.82
CA MET A 1 12.33 10.19 15.06
C MET A 1 11.89 8.74 14.88
N SER A 2 12.03 8.19 13.68
CA SER A 2 11.71 6.77 13.42
C SER A 2 12.84 5.94 14.01
N ALA A 3 12.53 4.91 14.81
CA ALA A 3 13.53 4.00 15.39
C ALA A 3 14.45 3.35 14.33
N LEU A 4 14.01 3.31 13.06
CA LEU A 4 14.80 2.82 11.94
C LEU A 4 15.90 3.80 11.49
N ALA A 5 15.74 5.10 11.73
CA ALA A 5 16.69 6.13 11.32
C ALA A 5 17.97 6.14 12.19
N ASP A 6 17.90 5.54 13.37
CA ASP A 6 19.00 5.48 14.33
C ASP A 6 19.80 4.15 14.24
N LEU A 7 19.40 3.24 13.34
CA LEU A 7 20.07 1.95 13.16
C LEU A 7 21.34 2.10 12.32
N SER A 8 22.37 1.32 12.69
CA SER A 8 23.52 1.08 11.81
C SER A 8 23.11 0.26 10.59
N ASP A 9 23.91 0.29 9.52
CA ASP A 9 23.68 -0.53 8.33
C ASP A 9 23.56 -2.04 8.68
N ALA A 10 24.35 -2.51 9.65
CA ALA A 10 24.26 -3.88 10.15
C ALA A 10 22.92 -4.15 10.87
N GLY A 11 22.50 -3.24 11.74
CA GLY A 11 21.20 -3.35 12.42
C GLY A 11 20.02 -3.27 11.44
N LEU A 12 20.15 -2.48 10.37
CA LEU A 12 19.14 -2.41 9.32
C LEU A 12 19.10 -3.67 8.47
N ALA A 13 20.25 -4.29 8.17
CA ALA A 13 20.33 -5.59 7.52
C ALA A 13 19.65 -6.70 8.34
N ASP A 14 19.93 -6.77 9.65
CA ASP A 14 19.29 -7.73 10.55
C ASP A 14 17.76 -7.60 10.57
N VAL A 15 17.26 -6.36 10.54
CA VAL A 15 15.81 -6.08 10.46
C VAL A 15 15.24 -6.56 9.12
N ILE A 16 15.93 -6.31 8.02
CA ILE A 16 15.50 -6.76 6.69
C ILE A 16 15.37 -8.29 6.65
N ASP A 17 16.36 -9.01 7.15
CA ASP A 17 16.35 -10.47 7.19
C ASP A 17 15.25 -11.01 8.11
N THR A 18 15.09 -10.41 9.30
CA THR A 18 14.01 -10.79 10.23
C THR A 18 12.63 -10.62 9.59
N VAL A 19 12.39 -9.51 8.89
CA VAL A 19 11.09 -9.26 8.23
C VAL A 19 10.90 -10.20 7.04
N ARG A 20 11.96 -10.49 6.28
CA ARG A 20 11.91 -11.46 5.17
C ARG A 20 11.48 -12.84 5.67
N ASP A 21 12.13 -13.35 6.71
CA ASP A 21 11.83 -14.65 7.30
C ASP A 21 10.41 -14.72 7.86
N GLU A 22 9.96 -13.65 8.53
CA GLU A 22 8.60 -13.54 9.02
C GLU A 22 7.57 -13.60 7.88
N ILE A 23 7.82 -12.91 6.77
CA ILE A 23 6.93 -12.93 5.60
C ILE A 23 6.87 -14.34 5.00
N VAL A 24 8.01 -15.00 4.82
CA VAL A 24 8.08 -16.37 4.28
C VAL A 24 7.31 -17.31 5.19
N ARG A 25 7.57 -17.31 6.49
CA ARG A 25 6.87 -18.14 7.47
C ARG A 25 5.36 -17.92 7.42
N ARG A 26 4.91 -16.67 7.36
CA ARG A 26 3.47 -16.36 7.28
C ARG A 26 2.84 -16.72 5.94
N ASN A 27 3.60 -16.77 4.86
CA ASN A 27 3.11 -17.24 3.56
C ASN A 27 2.95 -18.75 3.54
N ASP A 28 3.85 -19.49 4.20
CA ASP A 28 3.73 -20.94 4.32
C ASP A 28 2.45 -21.34 5.07
N LEU A 29 2.05 -20.58 6.09
CA LEU A 29 0.77 -20.77 6.79
C LEU A 29 -0.46 -20.61 5.86
N LEU A 30 -0.32 -19.90 4.74
CA LEU A 30 -1.41 -19.66 3.77
C LEU A 30 -1.37 -20.60 2.57
N ARG A 31 -0.39 -21.51 2.49
CA ARG A 31 -0.13 -22.34 1.29
C ARG A 31 -1.32 -23.19 0.84
N GLY A 32 -2.16 -23.62 1.78
CA GLY A 32 -3.37 -24.40 1.51
C GLY A 32 -4.67 -23.58 1.41
N ASP A 33 -4.64 -22.29 1.73
CA ASP A 33 -5.82 -21.44 1.74
C ASP A 33 -6.06 -20.84 0.35
N VAL A 34 -7.10 -21.34 -0.33
CA VAL A 34 -7.47 -20.91 -1.68
C VAL A 34 -8.37 -19.68 -1.71
N SER A 35 -8.70 -19.09 -0.55
CA SER A 35 -9.59 -17.94 -0.45
C SER A 35 -9.03 -16.71 -1.17
N PRO A 36 -9.90 -15.84 -1.73
CA PRO A 36 -9.45 -14.59 -2.34
C PRO A 36 -8.64 -13.68 -1.40
N ALA A 37 -8.97 -13.69 -0.10
CA ALA A 37 -8.27 -12.93 0.92
C ALA A 37 -6.83 -13.45 1.14
N ALA A 38 -6.65 -14.77 1.25
CA ALA A 38 -5.32 -15.38 1.38
C ALA A 38 -4.45 -15.11 0.15
N ARG A 39 -5.01 -15.25 -1.06
CA ARG A 39 -4.31 -14.91 -2.32
C ARG A 39 -3.89 -13.44 -2.36
N SER A 40 -4.78 -12.52 -1.99
CA SER A 40 -4.48 -11.09 -1.91
C SER A 40 -3.35 -10.79 -0.91
N LEU A 41 -3.39 -11.40 0.28
CA LEU A 41 -2.34 -11.23 1.30
C LEU A 41 -0.98 -11.76 0.84
N VAL A 42 -0.93 -12.93 0.21
CA VAL A 42 0.31 -13.48 -0.36
C VAL A 42 0.85 -12.56 -1.45
N GLN A 43 -0.02 -12.00 -2.29
CA GLN A 43 0.36 -11.08 -3.34
C GLN A 43 0.91 -9.77 -2.76
N CYS A 44 0.26 -9.15 -1.77
CA CYS A 44 0.78 -7.98 -1.05
C CYS A 44 2.17 -8.24 -0.44
N ARG A 45 2.37 -9.41 0.17
CA ARG A 45 3.64 -9.80 0.78
C ARG A 45 4.76 -10.03 -0.25
N ARG A 46 4.44 -10.49 -1.46
CA ARG A 46 5.43 -10.58 -2.56
C ARG A 46 6.03 -9.22 -2.91
N TYR A 47 5.23 -8.15 -2.89
CA TYR A 47 5.75 -6.80 -3.12
C TYR A 47 6.67 -6.32 -2.00
N ALA A 48 6.30 -6.60 -0.75
CA ALA A 48 7.16 -6.31 0.39
C ALA A 48 8.52 -7.02 0.25
N LEU A 49 8.54 -8.29 -0.15
CA LEU A 49 9.78 -9.03 -0.40
C LEU A 49 10.63 -8.39 -1.50
N LEU A 50 10.03 -7.93 -2.60
CA LEU A 50 10.75 -7.21 -3.66
C LEU A 50 11.39 -5.92 -3.12
N GLY A 51 10.65 -5.15 -2.31
CA GLY A 51 11.17 -3.94 -1.67
C GLY A 51 12.34 -4.23 -0.71
N LEU A 52 12.25 -5.30 0.07
CA LEU A 52 13.32 -5.73 0.98
C LEU A 52 14.58 -6.16 0.23
N THR A 53 14.46 -6.90 -0.87
CA THR A 53 15.61 -7.24 -1.73
C THR A 53 16.29 -5.99 -2.27
N GLN A 54 15.53 -4.97 -2.66
CA GLN A 54 16.09 -3.71 -3.15
C GLN A 54 16.77 -2.90 -2.03
N ALA A 55 16.22 -2.94 -0.82
CA ALA A 55 16.81 -2.30 0.35
C ALA A 55 18.15 -2.95 0.72
N GLU A 56 18.23 -4.28 0.69
CA GLU A 56 19.47 -5.02 0.94
C GLU A 56 20.54 -4.68 -0.11
N GLU A 57 20.17 -4.64 -1.39
CA GLU A 57 21.10 -4.28 -2.45
C GLU A 57 21.62 -2.84 -2.30
N ARG A 58 20.76 -1.91 -1.87
CA ARG A 58 21.17 -0.53 -1.55
C ARG A 58 22.14 -0.46 -0.38
N LEU A 59 21.90 -1.25 0.67
CA LEU A 59 22.83 -1.30 1.81
C LEU A 59 24.18 -1.89 1.41
N ARG A 60 24.19 -2.93 0.58
CA ARG A 60 25.42 -3.54 0.04
C ARG A 60 26.21 -2.57 -0.85
N ALA A 61 25.51 -1.85 -1.72
CA ALA A 61 26.14 -0.96 -2.69
C ALA A 61 26.60 0.39 -2.06
N GLY A 62 26.00 0.79 -0.93
CA GLY A 62 26.29 2.04 -0.25
C GLY A 62 25.77 3.28 -0.98
N ALA A 63 25.95 4.45 -0.38
CA ALA A 63 25.35 5.71 -0.84
C ALA A 63 25.78 6.18 -2.24
N ALA A 64 26.85 5.61 -2.80
CA ALA A 64 27.46 6.06 -4.06
C ALA A 64 26.90 5.37 -5.31
N THR A 65 26.17 4.26 -5.17
CA THR A 65 25.75 3.45 -6.32
C THR A 65 24.29 3.68 -6.67
N ALA A 66 24.05 4.31 -7.82
CA ALA A 66 22.72 4.40 -8.39
C ALA A 66 22.26 3.00 -8.84
N LEU A 67 21.35 2.40 -8.08
CA LEU A 67 20.72 1.12 -8.44
C LEU A 67 19.52 1.36 -9.36
N PRO A 68 19.29 0.50 -10.37
CA PRO A 68 18.14 0.64 -11.26
C PRO A 68 16.85 0.62 -10.45
N ALA A 69 15.95 1.56 -10.77
CA ALA A 69 14.59 1.54 -10.25
C ALA A 69 13.90 0.30 -10.82
N THR A 70 13.71 -0.72 -9.98
CA THR A 70 12.90 -1.87 -10.35
C THR A 70 11.44 -1.42 -10.33
N ASP A 71 10.76 -1.52 -11.46
CA ASP A 71 9.32 -1.34 -11.51
C ASP A 71 8.67 -2.38 -10.58
N LEU A 72 8.11 -1.92 -9.47
CA LEU A 72 7.28 -2.76 -8.62
C LEU A 72 6.10 -3.22 -9.48
N PRO A 73 5.77 -4.53 -9.52
CA PRO A 73 4.66 -4.98 -10.34
C PRO A 73 3.38 -4.24 -9.90
N ALA A 74 2.52 -3.86 -10.85
CA ALA A 74 1.27 -3.20 -10.50
C ALA A 74 0.45 -4.13 -9.59
N ILE A 75 0.02 -3.64 -8.43
CA ILE A 75 -1.02 -4.31 -7.65
C ILE A 75 -2.33 -4.00 -8.38
N ASP A 76 -2.95 -5.00 -9.00
CA ASP A 76 -4.40 -4.92 -9.21
C ASP A 76 -5.03 -5.05 -7.82
N GLU A 77 -5.05 -3.94 -7.08
CA GLU A 77 -5.89 -3.83 -5.90
C GLU A 77 -7.28 -4.27 -6.34
N PRO A 78 -7.96 -5.17 -5.61
CA PRO A 78 -9.34 -5.51 -5.91
C PRO A 78 -10.11 -4.19 -5.87
N ARG A 79 -10.36 -3.62 -7.06
CA ARG A 79 -10.99 -2.32 -7.21
C ARG A 79 -12.33 -2.48 -6.54
N VAL A 80 -12.45 -1.95 -5.33
CA VAL A 80 -13.74 -1.75 -4.69
C VAL A 80 -14.59 -1.11 -5.78
N PRO A 81 -15.77 -1.65 -6.11
CA PRO A 81 -16.62 -1.03 -7.10
C PRO A 81 -16.73 0.44 -6.70
N ARG A 82 -16.17 1.35 -7.51
CA ARG A 82 -16.29 2.78 -7.25
C ARG A 82 -17.79 3.00 -7.14
N ARG A 83 -18.24 3.41 -5.95
CA ARG A 83 -19.64 3.74 -5.73
C ARG A 83 -20.04 4.61 -6.92
N PRO A 84 -21.10 4.26 -7.69
CA PRO A 84 -21.60 5.15 -8.71
C PRO A 84 -21.70 6.54 -8.06
N ALA A 85 -21.23 7.58 -8.75
CA ALA A 85 -21.39 8.94 -8.26
C ALA A 85 -22.82 9.06 -7.76
N LEU A 86 -23.01 9.40 -6.47
CA LEU A 86 -24.33 9.53 -5.85
C LEU A 86 -25.17 10.31 -6.85
N GLY A 87 -26.11 9.61 -7.48
CA GLY A 87 -26.85 10.12 -8.62
C GLY A 87 -27.41 11.47 -8.22
N GLY A 88 -26.98 12.51 -8.91
CA GLY A 88 -27.55 13.83 -8.71
C GLY A 88 -29.06 13.68 -8.86
N ASP A 89 -29.79 14.07 -7.83
CA ASP A 89 -31.25 14.03 -7.81
C ASP A 89 -31.76 14.63 -9.15
N PRO A 90 -32.39 13.81 -10.02
CA PRO A 90 -32.80 14.26 -11.35
C PRO A 90 -33.91 15.32 -11.28
N THR A 91 -34.47 15.56 -10.10
CA THR A 91 -35.49 16.58 -9.86
C THR A 91 -34.91 17.94 -9.44
N ARG A 92 -33.59 18.05 -9.21
CA ARG A 92 -32.97 19.31 -8.78
C ARG A 92 -32.96 20.34 -9.93
N PRO A 93 -33.68 21.47 -9.80
CA PRO A 93 -33.70 22.50 -10.85
C PRO A 93 -32.31 23.15 -11.01
N ARG A 94 -31.79 23.20 -12.24
CA ARG A 94 -30.46 23.78 -12.56
C ARG A 94 -30.37 25.30 -12.44
N ASN A 95 -31.50 25.97 -12.20
CA ASN A 95 -31.64 27.43 -12.23
C ASN A 95 -31.73 28.07 -10.82
N GLY A 96 -31.36 27.36 -9.76
CA GLY A 96 -31.29 27.93 -8.39
C GLY A 96 -32.63 28.25 -7.74
N ASN A 97 -33.76 28.10 -8.46
CA ASN A 97 -35.11 28.30 -7.95
C ASN A 97 -35.54 27.11 -7.08
N GLY A 98 -35.01 27.02 -5.88
CA GLY A 98 -35.35 25.96 -4.93
C GLY A 98 -34.51 25.95 -3.64
N LEU A 99 -33.58 26.89 -3.47
CA LEU A 99 -33.00 27.10 -2.15
C LEU A 99 -34.08 27.73 -1.25
N PRO A 100 -34.42 27.12 -0.09
CA PRO A 100 -35.25 27.81 0.89
C PRO A 100 -34.54 29.11 1.26
N PRO A 101 -35.26 30.24 1.41
CA PRO A 101 -34.63 31.50 1.78
C PRO A 101 -33.87 31.30 3.08
N GLY A 102 -32.57 31.59 3.05
CA GLY A 102 -31.69 31.49 4.21
C GLY A 102 -32.31 32.26 5.36
N ARG A 103 -32.43 31.62 6.53
CA ARG A 103 -32.80 32.33 7.74
C ARG A 103 -31.74 33.40 8.01
N PRO A 104 -32.12 34.63 8.38
CA PRO A 104 -31.14 35.59 8.88
C PRO A 104 -30.54 35.01 10.17
N HIS A 105 -29.21 34.97 10.23
CA HIS A 105 -28.47 34.67 11.46
C HIS A 105 -28.57 35.87 12.42
N PRO A 106 -28.81 35.66 13.73
CA PRO A 106 -28.53 36.65 14.75
C PRO A 106 -27.03 36.81 15.00
#